data_AF-A0A501PNB3-F1
#
_entry.id   AF-A0A501PNB3-F1
#
_cell.length_a   1.000
_cell.length_b   1.000
_cell.length_c   1.000
_cell.angle_alpha   90.00
_cell.angle_beta   90.00
_cell.angle_gamma   90.00
#
_symmetry.space_group_name_H-M   'P 1'
#
loop_
_entity.id
_entity.type
_entity.pdbx_description
1 polymer ?
#
loop_
_entity_poly.entity_id
_entity_poly.type
_entity_poly.pdbx_seq_one_letter_code
_entity_poly.pdbx_strand_id
1 'polypeptide(L)'
;MFINSDPPQFRKARNLAIEISSFEALFLSHNSFVDTTKLQIIPIDLVNNANADPGRNHGQLTPNVRQRIIDGVAAHEVMIDDHRNAVLG
;
A
#
# COMPACT_ATOMS: atom_id res chain seq x y z
N MET A 1 6.97 -0.96 -4.51
CA MET A 1 5.81 -0.68 -3.64
C MET A 1 5.79 0.82 -3.39
N PHE A 2 4.83 1.56 -3.94
CA PHE A 2 4.76 3.01 -3.78
C PHE A 2 4.07 3.33 -2.46
N ILE A 3 4.86 3.36 -1.40
CA ILE A 3 4.46 3.96 -0.15
C ILE A 3 4.60 5.48 -0.34
N ASN A 4 3.50 6.22 -0.26
CA ASN A 4 3.51 7.68 -0.35
C ASN A 4 4.34 8.24 0.81
N SER A 5 5.46 8.87 0.48
CA SER A 5 6.45 9.40 1.42
C SER A 5 6.02 10.71 2.11
N ASP A 6 4.80 11.18 1.89
CA ASP A 6 4.25 12.36 2.57
C ASP A 6 2.89 12.03 3.19
N PRO A 7 2.62 12.47 4.45
CA PRO A 7 1.31 12.30 5.06
C PRO A 7 0.24 13.02 4.21
N PRO A 8 -0.99 12.48 4.14
CA PRO A 8 -2.07 13.13 3.40
C PRO A 8 -2.27 14.58 3.89
N GLN A 9 -2.21 15.56 2.98
CA GLN A 9 -2.29 16.98 3.31
C GLN A 9 -3.65 17.36 3.93
N PHE A 10 -4.71 16.64 3.60
CA PHE A 10 -6.06 16.90 4.10
C PHE A 10 -6.37 16.03 5.33
N ARG A 11 -6.86 16.66 6.41
CA ARG A 11 -7.26 15.98 7.66
C ARG A 11 -8.23 14.80 7.44
N LYS A 12 -9.14 14.92 6.47
CA LYS A 12 -10.08 13.85 6.10
C LYS A 12 -9.37 12.66 5.43
N ALA A 13 -8.34 12.91 4.62
CA ALA A 13 -7.57 11.85 3.96
C ALA A 13 -6.67 11.10 4.96
N ARG A 14 -6.19 11.76 6.02
CA ARG A 14 -5.47 11.08 7.12
C ARG A 14 -6.31 10.04 7.86
N ASN A 15 -7.61 10.25 8.00
CA ASN A 15 -8.51 9.29 8.66
C ASN A 15 -8.78 8.04 7.82
N LEU A 16 -8.54 8.11 6.50
CA LEU A 16 -8.81 7.04 5.55
C LEU A 16 -7.51 6.34 5.09
N ALA A 17 -6.36 6.96 5.35
CA ALA A 17 -5.06 6.39 5.08
C ALA A 17 -4.63 5.45 6.21
N ILE A 18 -3.96 4.37 5.83
CA ILE A 18 -3.38 3.42 6.76
C ILE A 18 -1.94 3.83 7.04
N GLU A 19 -1.64 4.15 8.29
CA GLU A 19 -0.29 4.45 8.74
C GLU A 19 0.51 3.16 8.95
N ILE A 20 1.65 3.04 8.28
CA ILE A 20 2.65 1.99 8.50
C ILE A 20 3.75 2.62 9.35
N SER A 21 3.88 2.15 10.59
CA SER A 21 4.98 2.60 11.45
C SER A 21 6.30 1.97 11.00
N SER A 22 7.42 2.67 11.20
CA SER A 22 8.75 2.18 10.78
C SER A 22 9.13 0.82 11.38
N PHE A 23 8.66 0.50 12.59
CA PHE A 23 8.91 -0.81 13.20
C PHE A 23 8.11 -1.95 12.56
N GLU A 24 6.99 -1.65 11.89
CA GLU A 24 6.17 -2.64 11.18
C GLU A 24 6.75 -3.02 9.81
N ALA A 25 7.66 -2.19 9.31
CA ALA A 25 8.37 -2.36 8.04
C ALA A 25 9.79 -1.79 8.16
N LEU A 26 10.73 -2.64 8.58
CA LEU A 26 12.10 -2.29 8.97
C LEU A 26 12.92 -1.53 7.90
N PHE A 27 12.46 -1.53 6.66
CA PHE A 27 13.07 -0.80 5.56
C PHE A 27 12.61 0.67 5.45
N LEU A 28 11.66 1.09 6.29
CA LEU A 28 11.21 2.46 6.37
C LEU A 28 11.99 3.22 7.44
N SER A 29 12.51 4.40 7.08
CA SER A 29 13.18 5.31 8.02
C SER A 29 12.22 6.17 8.84
N HIS A 30 10.95 6.22 8.46
CA HIS A 30 9.91 7.05 9.04
C HIS A 30 8.53 6.42 8.83
N ASN A 31 7.53 6.87 9.60
CA ASN A 31 6.15 6.44 9.40
C ASN A 31 5.66 6.86 8.02
N SER A 32 4.85 5.99 7.44
CA SER A 32 4.47 6.02 6.04
C SER A 32 2.98 5.79 5.90
N PHE A 33 2.38 6.21 4.78
CA PHE A 33 0.93 6.16 4.63
C PHE A 33 0.52 5.48 3.33
N VAL A 34 -0.47 4.60 3.43
CA VAL A 34 -1.14 3.98 2.29
C VAL A 34 -2.52 4.60 2.14
N ASP A 35 -2.75 5.29 1.03
CA ASP A 35 -4.08 5.76 0.67
C ASP A 35 -4.90 4.59 0.13
N THR A 36 -5.97 4.23 0.84
CA THR A 36 -6.87 3.13 0.45
C THR A 36 -8.13 3.63 -0.26
N THR A 37 -8.23 4.93 -0.53
CA THR A 37 -9.38 5.55 -1.21
C THR A 37 -9.20 5.65 -2.72
N LYS A 38 -8.04 5.23 -3.24
CA LYS A 38 -7.71 5.27 -4.66
C LYS A 38 -6.94 4.03 -5.08
N LEU A 39 -7.34 3.44 -6.20
CA LEU A 39 -6.56 2.42 -6.88
C LEU A 39 -5.84 3.01 -8.10
N GLN A 40 -4.61 2.59 -8.28
CA GLN A 40 -3.82 2.90 -9.47
C GLN A 40 -3.36 1.60 -10.10
N ILE A 41 -3.66 1.43 -11.39
CA ILE A 41 -3.15 0.30 -12.16
C ILE A 41 -1.69 0.58 -12.47
N ILE A 42 -0.81 -0.32 -12.04
CA ILE A 42 0.63 -0.25 -12.31
C ILE A 42 0.94 -1.30 -13.38
N PRO A 43 1.57 -0.92 -14.52
CA PRO A 43 2.02 -1.87 -15.52
C PRO A 43 2.90 -2.97 -14.92
N ILE A 44 2.64 -4.23 -15.29
CA ILE A 44 3.34 -5.40 -14.72
C ILE A 44 4.86 -5.33 -14.95
N ASP A 45 5.29 -4.77 -16.07
CA ASP A 45 6.72 -4.60 -16.39
C ASP A 45 7.43 -3.70 -15.37
N LEU A 46 6.76 -2.66 -14.87
CA LEU A 46 7.31 -1.80 -13.82
C LEU A 46 7.44 -2.55 -12.49
N VAL A 47 6.48 -3.43 -12.18
CA VAL A 47 6.53 -4.27 -10.99
C VAL A 47 7.67 -5.27 -11.08
N ASN A 48 7.80 -5.96 -12.22
CA ASN A 48 8.86 -6.94 -12.45
C ASN A 48 10.25 -6.29 -12.38
N ASN A 49 10.42 -5.12 -13.03
CA ASN A 49 11.68 -4.37 -12.99
C ASN A 49 12.01 -3.90 -11.57
N ALA A 50 11.02 -3.45 -10.80
CA ALA A 50 11.23 -3.04 -9.41
C ALA A 50 11.57 -4.22 -8.48
N ASN A 51 11.00 -5.40 -8.74
CA ASN A 51 11.27 -6.61 -7.94
C ASN A 51 12.68 -7.18 -8.23
N ALA A 52 13.16 -7.06 -9.46
CA ALA A 52 14.47 -7.54 -9.89
C ALA A 52 15.64 -6.60 -9.49
N ASP A 53 15.35 -5.34 -9.17
CA ASP A 53 16.34 -4.34 -8.75
C ASP A 53 16.43 -4.24 -7.22
N PRO A 54 17.54 -4.68 -6.58
CA PRO A 54 17.72 -4.58 -5.13
C PRO A 54 17.67 -3.14 -4.60
N GLY A 55 17.97 -2.14 -5.42
CA GLY A 55 17.88 -0.72 -5.05
C GLY A 55 16.44 -0.19 -4.97
N ARG A 56 15.47 -0.93 -5.52
CA ARG A 56 14.04 -0.59 -5.53
C ARG A 56 13.18 -1.56 -4.73
N ASN A 57 13.69 -2.76 -4.47
CA ASN A 57 13.05 -3.77 -3.65
C ASN A 57 13.53 -3.67 -2.19
N HIS A 58 12.93 -2.75 -1.44
CA HIS A 58 13.33 -2.48 -0.06
C HIS A 58 12.87 -3.55 0.95
N GLY A 59 12.03 -4.51 0.55
CA GLY A 59 11.56 -5.59 1.42
C GLY A 59 10.06 -5.83 1.31
N GLN A 60 9.53 -6.65 2.22
CA GLN A 60 8.13 -7.05 2.25
C GLN A 60 7.42 -6.52 3.50
N LEU A 61 6.16 -6.13 3.34
CA LEU A 61 5.28 -5.84 4.47
C LEU A 61 4.96 -7.11 5.25
N THR A 62 4.87 -6.96 6.57
CA THR A 62 4.40 -8.03 7.45
C THR A 62 2.96 -8.44 7.10
N PRO A 63 2.56 -9.70 7.40
CA PRO A 63 1.20 -10.16 7.14
C PRO A 63 0.12 -9.28 7.78
N ASN A 64 0.35 -8.78 9.00
CA ASN A 64 -0.59 -7.91 9.70
C ASN A 64 -0.83 -6.59 8.98
N VAL A 65 0.24 -5.94 8.51
CA VAL A 65 0.12 -4.69 7.74
C VAL A 65 -0.59 -4.95 6.41
N ARG A 66 -0.27 -6.06 5.74
CA ARG A 66 -0.94 -6.45 4.50
C ARG A 66 -2.44 -6.62 4.72
N GLN A 67 -2.86 -7.32 5.78
CA GLN A 67 -4.27 -7.52 6.09
C GLN A 67 -4.99 -6.19 6.34
N ARG A 68 -4.39 -5.29 7.14
CA ARG A 68 -4.95 -3.95 7.36
C ARG A 68 -5.20 -3.20 6.06
N ILE A 69 -4.25 -3.26 5.12
CA ILE A 69 -4.38 -2.63 3.79
C ILE A 69 -5.56 -3.24 3.02
N ILE A 70 -5.66 -4.57 2.98
CA ILE A 70 -6.75 -5.27 2.31
C ILE A 70 -8.10 -4.85 2.89
N ASP A 71 -8.22 -4.84 4.22
CA ASP A 71 -9.45 -4.47 4.92
C ASP A 71 -9.84 -3.01 4.63
N GLY A 72 -8.88 -2.09 4.64
CA GLY A 72 -9.13 -0.67 4.33
C GLY A 72 -9.56 -0.44 2.89
N VAL A 73 -8.94 -1.13 1.93
CA VAL A 73 -9.34 -1.05 0.52
C VAL A 73 -10.74 -1.66 0.32
N ALA A 74 -11.07 -2.75 1.01
CA ALA A 74 -12.40 -3.36 0.96
C ALA A 74 -13.48 -2.45 1.55
N ALA A 75 -13.21 -1.77 2.67
CA ALA A 75 -14.14 -0.88 3.34
C ALA A 75 -14.49 0.38 2.52
N HIS A 76 -13.58 0.84 1.65
CA HIS A 76 -13.79 2.04 0.84
C HIS A 76 -14.42 1.77 -0.53
N GLU A 77 -14.76 0.51 -0.85
CA GLU A 77 -15.43 0.10 -2.10
C GLU A 77 -14.70 0.55 -3.38
N VAL A 78 -13.39 0.79 -3.31
CA VAL A 78 -12.59 1.28 -4.45
C VAL A 78 -12.21 0.17 -5.43
N MET A 79 -12.39 -1.10 -5.05
CA MET A 79 -12.12 -2.26 -5.89
C MET A 79 -13.29 -2.53 -6.83
N ILE A 80 -13.00 -2.57 -8.13
CA ILE A 80 -13.84 -3.26 -9.12
C ILE A 80 -13.89 -4.76 -8.80
N ASP A 81 -14.94 -5.46 -9.22
CA ASP A 81 -15.19 -6.87 -8.89
C ASP A 81 -14.00 -7.79 -9.25
N ASP A 82 -13.33 -7.54 -10.37
CA ASP A 82 -12.15 -8.29 -10.79
C ASP A 82 -10.95 -8.14 -9.84
N HIS A 83 -10.74 -6.95 -9.28
CA HIS A 83 -9.68 -6.71 -8.29
C HIS A 83 -10.04 -7.32 -6.93
N ARG A 84 -11.32 -7.27 -6.57
CA ARG A 84 -11.83 -7.85 -5.33
C ARG A 84 -11.55 -9.36 -5.29
N ASN A 85 -11.77 -10.06 -6.40
CA ASN A 85 -11.48 -11.48 -6.53
C ASN A 85 -9.98 -11.80 -6.48
N ALA A 86 -9.11 -10.92 -6.99
CA ALA A 86 -7.66 -11.13 -6.95
C ALA A 86 -7.02 -10.85 -5.58
N VAL A 87 -7.70 -10.06 -4.72
CA VAL A 87 -7.18 -9.63 -3.41
C VAL A 87 -7.82 -10.39 -2.25
N LEU A 88 -9.10 -10.76 -2.34
CA LEU A 88 -9.85 -11.49 -1.31
C LEU A 88 -10.00 -13.00 -1.60
N GLY A 89 -9.73 -13.43 -2.83
CA GLY A 89 -9.82 -14.82 -3.28
C GLY A 89 -8.59 -15.66 -2.96
#